data_AF-A0A1V4S8U6-F1
#
_entry.id   AF-A0A1V4S8U6-F1
#
_cell.length_a   1.000
_cell.length_b   1.000
_cell.length_c   1.000
_cell.angle_alpha   90.00
_cell.angle_beta   90.00
_cell.angle_gamma   90.00
#
_symmetry.space_group_name_H-M   'P 1'
#
loop_
_entity.id
_entity.type
_entity.pdbx_description
1 polymer ?
#
loop_
_entity_poly.entity_id
_entity_poly.type
_entity_poly.pdbx_seq_one_letter_code
_entity_poly.pdbx_strand_id
1 'polypeptide(L)'
;QKLISHKEILLPFLPVCVPACACPHADRQRTGRRSKPEHIEDGSFEQIKEGIKVKEIHIENETYLHCISNGKMKKEQAIVNKARDAMEQEIEYLSEGLNIKRRLKSYPKVLERIGRLRQRYSRVSKGFSIDVKEQKGRAVTITWSFDPSKLGKPYDGSYRIHTDRMDLSKNEIWLLYIMLTSVEDAFCSLKGELGLRPIHHSKSDRIEKHLFISIPACHLLNYIQQHLRKAGINHR
;
A
#
# COMPACT_ATOMS: atom_id res chain seq x y z
N GLN A 1 -11.76 -17.11 23.37
CA GLN A 1 -11.28 -15.90 22.66
C GLN A 1 -10.80 -16.33 21.28
N LYS A 2 -11.67 -16.27 20.26
CA LYS A 2 -11.28 -16.61 18.88
C LYS A 2 -10.64 -15.37 18.26
N LEU A 3 -9.33 -15.49 18.02
CA LEU A 3 -8.49 -14.52 17.33
C LEU A 3 -9.03 -14.32 15.91
N ILE A 4 -9.13 -13.06 15.50
CA ILE A 4 -9.33 -12.64 14.11
C ILE A 4 -8.31 -13.39 13.26
N SER A 5 -8.78 -14.13 12.25
CA SER A 5 -7.91 -14.82 11.29
C SER A 5 -7.00 -13.79 10.62
N HIS A 6 -5.75 -13.75 11.07
CA HIS A 6 -4.68 -12.94 10.49
C HIS A 6 -4.32 -13.49 9.11
N LYS A 7 -5.00 -13.03 8.05
CA LYS A 7 -4.48 -13.07 6.68
C LYS A 7 -4.77 -11.77 5.93
N GLU A 8 -3.68 -11.01 5.75
CA GLU A 8 -3.40 -10.03 4.68
C GLU A 8 -4.22 -8.71 4.66
N ILE A 9 -3.86 -7.77 5.53
CA ILE A 9 -3.92 -6.33 5.21
C ILE A 9 -2.65 -5.99 4.43
N LEU A 10 -2.75 -5.95 3.11
CA LEU A 10 -1.68 -5.44 2.24
C LEU A 10 -1.69 -3.89 2.28
N LEU A 11 -1.01 -3.32 3.27
CA LEU A 11 -0.43 -1.99 3.13
C LEU A 11 0.70 -2.05 2.10
N PRO A 12 0.80 -1.11 1.15
CA PRO A 12 1.95 -1.04 0.27
C PRO A 12 3.17 -0.64 1.09
N PHE A 13 3.94 -1.62 1.55
CA PHE A 13 5.28 -1.43 2.08
C PHE A 13 6.10 -0.63 1.06
N LEU A 14 6.52 0.57 1.46
CA LEU A 14 7.65 1.26 0.85
C LEU A 14 8.88 0.35 1.00
N PRO A 15 9.71 0.17 -0.05
CA PRO A 15 10.84 -0.75 0.02
C PRO A 15 11.94 -0.12 0.86
N VAL A 16 12.08 -0.54 2.11
CA VAL A 16 13.37 -0.43 2.80
C VAL A 16 14.14 -1.68 2.40
N CYS A 17 15.22 -1.47 1.62
CA CYS A 17 16.14 -2.53 1.26
C CYS A 17 16.68 -3.20 2.53
N VAL A 18 16.38 -4.49 2.72
CA VAL A 18 17.08 -5.36 3.66
C VAL A 18 17.61 -6.54 2.84
N PRO A 19 18.90 -6.88 2.93
CA PRO A 19 19.51 -7.92 2.11
C PRO A 19 18.95 -9.30 2.46
N ALA A 20 18.82 -10.12 1.42
CA ALA A 20 18.28 -11.47 1.47
C ALA A 20 19.12 -12.39 2.37
N CYS A 21 18.51 -12.92 3.43
CA CYS A 21 18.96 -14.15 4.07
C CYS A 21 17.99 -15.26 3.68
N ALA A 22 18.48 -16.24 2.92
CA ALA A 22 17.76 -17.43 2.52
C ALA A 22 17.59 -18.36 3.74
N CYS A 23 16.35 -18.71 4.07
CA CYS A 23 16.04 -19.89 4.89
C CYS A 23 15.37 -20.93 3.98
N PRO A 24 15.92 -22.15 3.84
CA PRO A 24 15.30 -23.23 3.07
C PRO A 24 14.26 -23.99 3.92
N HIS A 25 13.22 -24.49 3.25
CA HIS A 25 12.22 -25.42 3.76
C HIS A 25 11.23 -24.89 4.81
N ALA A 26 10.25 -24.10 4.34
CA ALA A 26 8.91 -24.13 4.91
C ALA A 26 7.91 -24.27 3.75
N ASP A 27 7.27 -25.43 3.71
CA ASP A 27 6.25 -25.82 2.75
C ASP A 27 5.09 -24.81 2.78
N ARG A 28 5.06 -23.93 1.78
CA ARG A 28 4.10 -22.84 1.69
C ARG A 28 2.82 -23.38 1.06
N GLN A 29 2.03 -24.12 1.82
CA GLN A 29 0.66 -24.44 1.45
C GLN A 29 -0.17 -23.13 1.40
N ARG A 30 -0.31 -22.59 0.19
CA ARG A 30 -1.22 -21.49 -0.15
C ARG A 30 -2.66 -22.02 -0.09
N THR A 31 -3.27 -22.01 1.08
CA THR A 31 -4.71 -22.25 1.23
C THR A 31 -5.39 -20.94 1.61
N GLY A 32 -6.24 -20.47 0.69
CA GLY A 32 -7.00 -19.22 0.77
C GLY A 32 -7.31 -18.73 -0.65
N ARG A 33 -8.48 -19.10 -1.19
CA ARG A 33 -8.95 -18.64 -2.49
C ARG A 33 -9.06 -17.10 -2.47
N ARG A 34 -8.25 -16.42 -3.27
CA ARG A 34 -8.36 -14.98 -3.57
C ARG A 34 -9.44 -14.70 -4.62
N SER A 35 -10.54 -15.44 -4.60
CA SER A 35 -11.60 -15.26 -5.59
C SER A 35 -12.43 -14.05 -5.20
N LYS A 36 -12.40 -13.04 -6.07
CA LYS A 36 -13.46 -12.03 -6.16
C LYS A 36 -14.80 -12.78 -6.19
N PRO A 37 -15.73 -12.55 -5.26
CA PRO A 37 -17.06 -13.12 -5.44
C PRO A 37 -17.65 -12.56 -6.74
N GLU A 38 -17.94 -13.46 -7.68
CA GLU A 38 -18.81 -13.21 -8.82
C GLU A 38 -20.23 -13.19 -8.28
N HIS A 39 -20.97 -12.14 -8.61
CA HIS A 39 -22.24 -11.71 -8.00
C HIS A 39 -22.13 -10.98 -6.65
N ILE A 40 -22.48 -9.69 -6.70
CA ILE A 40 -22.72 -8.84 -5.54
C ILE A 40 -24.08 -8.19 -5.81
N GLU A 41 -25.07 -8.51 -4.98
CA GLU A 41 -26.37 -7.84 -5.01
C GLU A 41 -26.24 -6.34 -4.71
N ASP A 42 -27.18 -5.57 -5.27
CA ASP A 42 -27.19 -4.10 -5.30
C ASP A 42 -27.54 -3.45 -3.95
N GLY A 43 -26.68 -3.62 -2.95
CA GLY A 43 -26.64 -2.72 -1.79
C GLY A 43 -26.15 -1.32 -2.21
N SER A 44 -26.80 -0.27 -1.72
CA SER A 44 -26.35 1.12 -1.90
C SER A 44 -25.18 1.45 -0.96
N PHE A 45 -24.37 2.45 -1.31
CA PHE A 45 -23.32 2.93 -0.42
C PHE A 45 -23.92 3.81 0.68
N GLU A 46 -23.67 3.45 1.92
CA GLU A 46 -24.08 4.23 3.09
C GLU A 46 -22.89 4.99 3.68
N GLN A 47 -23.14 6.22 4.15
CA GLN A 47 -22.12 7.03 4.79
C GLN A 47 -22.05 6.71 6.28
N ILE A 48 -20.94 6.13 6.73
CA ILE A 48 -20.72 5.75 8.14
C ILE A 48 -19.99 6.82 8.94
N LYS A 49 -19.22 7.66 8.24
CA LYS A 49 -18.46 8.79 8.78
C LYS A 49 -18.24 9.78 7.66
N GLU A 50 -17.99 11.05 8.00
CA GLU A 50 -17.61 12.06 7.02
C GLU A 50 -16.46 11.58 6.12
N GLY A 51 -16.72 11.57 4.81
CA GLY A 51 -15.77 11.13 3.79
C GLY A 51 -15.52 9.62 3.71
N ILE A 52 -16.33 8.79 4.37
CA ILE A 52 -16.24 7.32 4.31
C ILE A 52 -17.62 6.73 4.00
N LYS A 53 -17.68 6.01 2.89
CA LYS A 53 -18.87 5.27 2.44
C LYS A 53 -18.60 3.77 2.46
N VAL A 54 -19.59 2.98 2.84
CA VAL A 54 -19.49 1.53 2.95
C VAL A 54 -20.68 0.87 2.29
N LYS A 55 -20.41 -0.20 1.56
CA LYS A 55 -21.39 -1.17 1.07
C LYS A 55 -21.09 -2.51 1.74
N GLU A 56 -22.08 -3.05 2.43
CA GLU A 56 -22.02 -4.36 3.08
C GLU A 56 -22.54 -5.45 2.15
N ILE A 57 -21.89 -6.61 2.18
CA ILE A 57 -22.19 -7.76 1.34
C ILE A 57 -22.02 -9.00 2.21
N HIS A 58 -23.07 -9.80 2.34
CA HIS A 58 -23.01 -11.08 3.06
C HIS A 58 -22.96 -12.23 2.05
N ILE A 59 -22.05 -13.17 2.27
CA ILE A 59 -21.91 -14.39 1.47
C ILE A 59 -21.75 -15.55 2.45
N GLU A 60 -22.73 -16.46 2.47
CA GLU A 60 -22.78 -17.57 3.43
C GLU A 60 -22.61 -17.08 4.89
N ASN A 61 -21.52 -17.45 5.56
CA ASN A 61 -21.18 -17.06 6.93
C ASN A 61 -20.04 -16.01 6.98
N GLU A 62 -19.86 -15.26 5.90
CA GLU A 62 -18.83 -14.23 5.79
C GLU A 62 -19.45 -12.88 5.43
N THR A 63 -18.86 -11.82 5.98
CA THR A 63 -19.22 -10.44 5.70
C THR A 63 -18.07 -9.73 4.99
N TYR A 64 -18.40 -9.05 3.90
CA TYR A 64 -17.51 -8.22 3.11
C TYR A 64 -17.98 -6.78 3.17
N LEU A 65 -17.10 -5.86 3.58
CA LEU A 65 -17.34 -4.43 3.47
C LEU A 65 -16.53 -3.85 2.31
N HIS A 66 -17.20 -3.24 1.35
CA HIS A 66 -16.58 -2.39 0.35
C HIS A 66 -16.60 -0.95 0.84
N CYS A 67 -15.43 -0.42 1.19
CA CYS A 67 -15.27 0.93 1.72
C CYS A 67 -14.66 1.85 0.67
N ILE A 68 -15.13 3.10 0.63
CA ILE A 68 -14.53 4.20 -0.14
C ILE A 68 -14.19 5.31 0.85
N SER A 69 -12.91 5.72 0.87
CA SER A 69 -12.43 6.78 1.76
C SER A 69 -11.86 7.96 0.96
N ASN A 70 -12.43 9.15 1.16
CA ASN A 70 -11.95 10.39 0.57
C ASN A 70 -10.53 10.73 1.00
N GLY A 71 -10.19 10.51 2.29
CA GLY A 71 -8.84 10.74 2.80
C GLY A 71 -7.82 9.82 2.14
N LYS A 72 -8.16 8.54 1.98
CA LYS A 72 -7.32 7.58 1.28
C LYS A 72 -7.19 7.92 -0.20
N MET A 73 -8.27 8.29 -0.87
CA MET A 73 -8.28 8.73 -2.27
C MET A 73 -7.31 9.89 -2.49
N LYS A 74 -7.40 10.96 -1.68
CA LYS A 74 -6.48 12.12 -1.77
C LYS A 74 -5.02 11.69 -1.60
N LYS A 75 -4.74 10.82 -0.63
CA LYS A 75 -3.38 10.30 -0.38
C LYS A 75 -2.87 9.45 -1.55
N GLU A 76 -3.68 8.52 -2.05
CA GLU A 76 -3.32 7.67 -3.18
C GLU A 76 -3.09 8.50 -4.45
N GLN A 77 -3.97 9.47 -4.74
CA GLN A 77 -3.82 10.36 -5.88
C GLN A 77 -2.56 11.21 -5.77
N ALA A 78 -2.24 11.75 -4.60
CA ALA A 78 -1.00 12.52 -4.39
C ALA A 78 0.25 11.67 -4.68
N ILE A 79 0.24 10.40 -4.26
CA ILE A 79 1.34 9.46 -4.51
C ILE A 79 1.46 9.14 -6.01
N VAL A 80 0.32 8.92 -6.69
CA VAL A 80 0.28 8.64 -8.12
C VAL A 80 0.77 9.84 -8.92
N ASN A 81 0.25 11.03 -8.64
CA ASN A 81 0.65 12.28 -9.30
C ASN A 81 2.15 12.52 -9.12
N LYS A 82 2.67 12.42 -7.89
CA LYS A 82 4.11 12.57 -7.64
C LYS A 82 4.96 11.59 -8.45
N ALA A 83 4.51 10.34 -8.59
CA ALA A 83 5.23 9.34 -9.39
C ALA A 83 5.11 9.60 -10.90
N ARG A 84 3.94 10.07 -11.38
CA ARG A 84 3.70 10.48 -12.76
C ARG A 84 4.60 11.63 -13.14
N ASP A 85 4.55 12.72 -12.37
CA ASP A 85 5.30 13.95 -12.65
C ASP A 85 6.81 13.68 -12.64
N ALA A 86 7.30 12.86 -11.70
CA ALA A 86 8.71 12.44 -11.67
C ALA A 86 9.12 11.55 -12.86
N MET A 87 8.20 10.74 -13.39
CA MET A 87 8.45 9.94 -14.58
C MET A 87 8.43 10.79 -15.85
N GLU A 88 7.49 11.73 -15.97
CA GLU A 88 7.41 12.69 -17.09
C GLU A 88 8.69 13.52 -17.19
N GLN A 89 9.17 14.09 -16.07
CA GLN A 89 10.41 14.86 -16.04
C GLN A 89 11.63 14.06 -16.52
N GLU A 90 11.71 12.77 -16.18
CA GLU A 90 12.83 11.91 -16.62
C GLU A 90 12.72 11.52 -18.10
N ILE A 91 11.49 11.35 -18.62
CA ILE A 91 11.26 11.10 -20.06
C ILE A 91 11.56 12.38 -20.86
N GLU A 92 11.12 13.53 -20.38
CA GLU A 92 11.38 14.83 -20.98
C GLU A 92 12.88 15.11 -21.05
N TYR A 93 13.60 14.93 -19.94
CA TYR A 93 15.06 15.04 -19.91
C TYR A 93 15.74 14.08 -20.90
N LEU A 94 15.23 12.86 -21.05
CA LEU A 94 15.76 11.91 -22.04
C LEU A 94 15.48 12.36 -23.48
N SER A 95 14.30 12.94 -23.74
CA SER A 95 13.88 13.47 -25.04
C SER A 95 14.72 14.68 -25.45
N GLU A 96 14.87 15.67 -24.56
CA GLU A 96 15.73 16.85 -24.78
C GLU A 96 17.19 16.45 -25.01
N GLY A 97 17.66 15.43 -24.29
CA GLY A 97 18.98 14.84 -24.43
C GLY A 97 19.30 14.33 -25.84
N LEU A 98 18.30 13.97 -26.65
CA LEU A 98 18.53 13.50 -28.03
C LEU A 98 19.11 14.59 -28.94
N ASN A 99 18.81 15.86 -28.66
CA ASN A 99 19.29 17.00 -29.46
C ASN A 99 20.67 17.50 -29.01
N ILE A 100 21.09 17.20 -27.78
CA ILE A 100 22.35 17.69 -27.21
C ILE A 100 23.55 16.84 -27.68
N LYS A 101 24.70 17.46 -27.98
CA LYS A 101 25.93 16.73 -28.36
C LYS A 101 26.46 15.90 -27.18
N ARG A 102 27.06 14.73 -27.46
CA ARG A 102 27.66 13.78 -26.47
C ARG A 102 26.70 13.13 -25.46
N ARG A 103 25.38 13.26 -25.65
CA ARG A 103 24.37 12.53 -24.85
C ARG A 103 24.02 11.18 -25.47
N LEU A 104 23.26 10.38 -24.73
CA LEU A 104 22.80 9.05 -25.14
C LEU A 104 21.82 9.15 -26.32
N LYS A 105 22.19 8.59 -27.48
CA LYS A 105 21.34 8.57 -28.68
C LYS A 105 21.18 7.20 -29.31
N SER A 106 21.92 6.20 -28.83
CA SER A 106 21.81 4.83 -29.33
C SER A 106 20.41 4.31 -29.01
N TYR A 107 19.65 3.94 -30.04
CA TYR A 107 18.28 3.46 -29.90
C TYR A 107 18.13 2.32 -28.86
N PRO A 108 18.91 1.23 -28.92
CA PRO A 108 18.78 0.15 -27.94
C PRO A 108 19.07 0.61 -26.50
N LYS A 109 20.01 1.55 -26.30
CA LYS A 109 20.30 2.09 -24.97
C LYS A 109 19.23 3.05 -24.45
N VAL A 110 18.57 3.80 -25.35
CA VAL A 110 17.41 4.61 -24.99
C VAL A 110 16.25 3.71 -24.55
N LEU A 111 16.00 2.60 -25.25
CA LEU A 111 15.01 1.61 -24.83
C LEU A 111 15.34 0.98 -23.46
N GLU A 112 16.59 0.60 -23.22
CA GLU A 112 17.03 0.11 -21.90
C GLU A 112 16.78 1.14 -20.79
N ARG A 113 17.07 2.42 -21.05
CA ARG A 113 16.82 3.52 -20.09
C ARG A 113 15.33 3.67 -19.81
N ILE A 114 14.48 3.65 -20.85
CA ILE A 114 13.02 3.69 -20.70
C ILE A 114 12.55 2.47 -19.88
N GLY A 115 13.08 1.28 -20.14
CA GLY A 115 12.80 0.09 -19.34
C GLY A 115 13.11 0.26 -17.86
N ARG A 116 14.26 0.88 -17.52
CA ARG A 116 14.61 1.21 -16.14
C ARG A 116 13.66 2.25 -15.52
N LEU A 117 13.22 3.24 -16.29
CA LEU A 117 12.20 4.21 -15.84
C LEU A 117 10.88 3.48 -15.52
N ARG A 118 10.44 2.59 -16.40
CA ARG A 118 9.25 1.76 -16.20
C ARG A 118 9.34 0.88 -14.97
N GLN A 119 10.52 0.35 -14.66
CA GLN A 119 10.76 -0.43 -13.44
C GLN A 119 10.72 0.46 -12.18
N ARG A 120 11.42 1.59 -12.19
CA ARG A 120 11.49 2.55 -11.06
C ARG A 120 10.11 3.13 -10.74
N TYR A 121 9.34 3.47 -11.76
CA TYR A 121 8.00 4.05 -11.67
C TYR A 121 6.90 3.02 -12.02
N SER A 122 7.08 1.78 -11.57
CA SER A 122 6.17 0.65 -11.86
C SER A 122 4.70 0.93 -11.55
N ARG A 123 4.43 1.78 -10.56
CA ARG A 123 3.09 2.21 -10.16
C ARG A 123 2.30 2.91 -11.27
N VAL A 124 2.96 3.75 -12.06
CA VAL A 124 2.36 4.57 -13.13
C VAL A 124 2.74 4.09 -14.53
N SER A 125 3.72 3.19 -14.63
CA SER A 125 4.28 2.66 -15.89
C SER A 125 3.24 2.13 -16.88
N LYS A 126 2.16 1.49 -16.41
CA LYS A 126 1.09 0.99 -17.28
C LYS A 126 0.23 2.11 -17.90
N GLY A 127 0.15 3.26 -17.23
CA GLY A 127 -0.54 4.44 -17.74
C GLY A 127 0.23 5.16 -18.84
N PHE A 128 1.55 4.95 -18.94
CA PHE A 128 2.38 5.59 -19.96
C PHE A 128 2.43 4.77 -21.26
N SER A 129 2.07 5.42 -22.37
CA SER A 129 2.39 4.96 -23.72
C SER A 129 3.60 5.77 -24.18
N ILE A 130 4.74 5.11 -24.46
CA ILE A 130 6.00 5.76 -24.84
C ILE A 130 6.47 5.14 -26.14
N ASP A 131 6.61 5.95 -27.17
CA ASP A 131 7.06 5.57 -28.49
C ASP A 131 8.38 6.28 -28.82
N VAL A 132 9.34 5.54 -29.38
CA VAL A 132 10.66 6.06 -29.76
C VAL A 132 10.86 5.86 -31.25
N LYS A 133 11.00 6.96 -32.00
CA LYS A 133 11.33 6.91 -33.42
C LYS A 133 12.83 6.75 -33.62
N GLU A 134 13.20 5.81 -34.48
CA GLU A 134 14.59 5.50 -34.81
C GLU A 134 14.95 5.96 -36.22
N GLN A 135 16.18 6.46 -36.40
CA GLN A 135 16.82 6.62 -37.69
C GLN A 135 18.29 6.20 -37.62
N LYS A 136 18.71 5.29 -38.49
CA LYS A 136 20.11 4.82 -38.61
C LYS A 136 20.72 4.39 -37.26
N GLY A 137 20.03 3.58 -36.45
CA GLY A 137 20.55 3.11 -35.15
C GLY A 137 20.40 4.11 -33.99
N ARG A 138 19.83 5.30 -34.24
CA ARG A 138 19.73 6.39 -33.26
C ARG A 138 18.29 6.77 -32.99
N ALA A 139 17.96 7.00 -31.72
CA ALA A 139 16.69 7.59 -31.33
C ALA A 139 16.67 9.07 -31.74
N VAL A 140 15.61 9.47 -32.45
CA VAL A 140 15.43 10.85 -32.96
C VAL A 140 14.34 11.59 -32.18
N THR A 141 13.27 10.90 -31.82
CA THR A 141 12.14 11.51 -31.13
C THR A 141 11.53 10.52 -30.15
N ILE A 142 11.20 10.99 -28.96
CA ILE A 142 10.43 10.25 -27.96
C ILE A 142 9.10 10.97 -27.80
N THR A 143 8.00 10.25 -27.97
CA THR A 143 6.64 10.76 -27.74
C THR A 143 6.00 9.94 -26.63
N TRP A 144 5.30 10.59 -25.72
CA TRP A 144 4.61 9.91 -24.64
C TRP A 144 3.23 10.50 -24.36
N SER A 145 2.35 9.67 -23.82
CA SER A 145 1.05 10.07 -23.29
C SER A 145 0.76 9.30 -22.01
N PHE A 146 -0.06 9.90 -21.14
CA PHE A 146 -0.49 9.31 -19.88
C PHE A 146 -2.00 9.09 -19.87
N ASP A 147 -2.41 7.86 -19.63
CA ASP A 147 -3.81 7.44 -19.51
C ASP A 147 -4.04 6.82 -18.11
N PRO A 148 -4.77 7.50 -17.21
CA PRO A 148 -5.03 6.99 -15.87
C PRO A 148 -5.92 5.73 -15.86
N SER A 149 -6.70 5.48 -16.92
CA SER A 149 -7.58 4.29 -16.99
C SER A 149 -6.80 2.99 -17.13
N LYS A 150 -5.57 3.05 -17.67
CA LYS A 150 -4.67 1.90 -17.85
C LYS A 150 -3.83 1.57 -16.62
N LEU A 151 -3.99 2.32 -15.53
CA LEU A 151 -3.31 2.04 -14.28
C LEU A 151 -3.73 0.67 -13.73
N GLY A 152 -2.82 0.01 -13.01
CA GLY A 152 -3.09 -1.31 -12.42
C GLY A 152 -4.12 -1.30 -11.28
N LYS A 153 -4.52 -0.10 -10.82
CA LYS A 153 -5.51 0.14 -9.76
C LYS A 153 -6.20 1.48 -10.06
N PRO A 154 -7.49 1.66 -9.73
CA PRO A 154 -8.19 2.95 -9.91
C PRO A 154 -7.71 4.09 -9.00
N TYR A 155 -7.03 3.79 -7.87
CA TYR A 155 -6.59 4.78 -6.86
C TYR A 155 -7.70 5.71 -6.33
N ASP A 156 -8.92 5.20 -6.31
CA ASP A 156 -10.15 5.86 -5.87
C ASP A 156 -10.37 5.81 -4.34
N GLY A 157 -9.37 5.36 -3.59
CA GLY A 157 -9.49 5.17 -2.15
C GLY A 157 -10.38 3.98 -1.75
N SER A 158 -10.77 3.10 -2.69
CA SER A 158 -11.50 1.88 -2.39
C SER A 158 -10.64 0.85 -1.65
N TYR A 159 -11.28 0.09 -0.76
CA TYR A 159 -10.73 -1.10 -0.12
C TYR A 159 -11.83 -2.03 0.34
N ARG A 160 -11.46 -3.28 0.64
CA ARG A 160 -12.38 -4.28 1.14
C ARG A 160 -11.92 -4.82 2.48
N ILE A 161 -12.87 -5.02 3.37
CA ILE A 161 -12.69 -5.72 4.65
C ILE A 161 -13.45 -7.04 4.53
N HIS A 162 -12.85 -8.12 5.03
CA HIS A 162 -13.45 -9.45 5.07
C HIS A 162 -13.43 -9.95 6.52
N THR A 163 -14.54 -10.51 6.98
CA THR A 163 -14.66 -11.06 8.33
C THR A 163 -15.69 -12.19 8.39
N ASP A 164 -15.45 -13.16 9.26
CA ASP A 164 -16.39 -14.22 9.66
C ASP A 164 -17.28 -13.80 10.86
N ARG A 165 -17.12 -12.56 11.34
CA ARG A 165 -17.88 -12.01 12.46
C ARG A 165 -19.21 -11.43 11.98
N MET A 166 -20.22 -12.29 11.99
CA MET A 166 -21.60 -11.93 11.62
C MET A 166 -22.35 -11.19 12.73
N ASP A 167 -21.77 -11.10 13.93
CA ASP A 167 -22.33 -10.44 15.11
C ASP A 167 -22.08 -8.91 15.15
N LEU A 168 -21.27 -8.40 14.23
CA LEU A 168 -20.83 -7.01 14.23
C LEU A 168 -21.54 -6.20 13.15
N SER A 169 -21.89 -4.96 13.47
CA SER A 169 -22.38 -3.99 12.48
C SER A 169 -21.25 -3.53 11.55
N LYS A 170 -21.59 -3.06 10.35
CA LYS A 170 -20.64 -2.43 9.42
C LYS A 170 -19.79 -1.31 10.03
N ASN A 171 -20.36 -0.54 10.97
CA ASN A 171 -19.65 0.50 11.70
C ASN A 171 -18.59 -0.10 12.64
N GLU A 172 -18.95 -1.15 13.38
CA GLU A 172 -18.02 -1.84 14.29
C GLU A 172 -16.91 -2.55 13.53
N ILE A 173 -17.23 -3.23 12.43
CA ILE A 173 -16.23 -3.86 11.55
C ILE A 173 -15.26 -2.81 11.02
N TRP A 174 -15.77 -1.66 10.54
CA TRP A 174 -14.93 -0.57 10.07
C TRP A 174 -14.08 0.04 11.20
N LEU A 175 -14.67 0.25 12.40
CA LEU A 175 -13.97 0.74 13.58
C LEU A 175 -12.83 -0.20 14.02
N LEU A 176 -13.07 -1.51 14.01
CA LEU A 176 -12.05 -2.53 14.27
C LEU A 176 -10.93 -2.50 13.23
N TYR A 177 -11.28 -2.36 11.96
CA TYR A 177 -10.30 -2.23 10.88
C TYR A 177 -9.41 -1.00 11.07
N ILE A 178 -9.98 0.19 11.36
CA ILE A 178 -9.16 1.39 11.57
C ILE A 178 -8.35 1.34 12.87
N MET A 179 -8.81 0.61 13.88
CA MET A 179 -8.06 0.43 15.13
C MET A 179 -6.70 -0.22 14.86
N LEU A 180 -6.59 -1.06 13.82
CA LEU A 180 -5.31 -1.64 13.42
C LEU A 180 -4.28 -0.58 13.05
N THR A 181 -4.69 0.54 12.47
CA THR A 181 -3.78 1.67 12.20
C THR A 181 -3.25 2.27 13.50
N SER A 182 -4.10 2.42 14.52
CA SER A 182 -3.66 2.90 15.85
C SER A 182 -2.68 1.93 16.51
N VAL A 183 -2.91 0.63 16.37
CA VAL A 183 -2.02 -0.42 16.87
C VAL A 183 -0.66 -0.37 16.16
N GLU A 184 -0.66 -0.26 14.83
CA GLU A 184 0.57 -0.12 14.04
C GLU A 184 1.36 1.12 14.41
N ASP A 185 0.69 2.27 14.57
CA ASP A 185 1.32 3.52 15.01
C ASP A 185 1.92 3.36 16.42
N ALA A 186 1.19 2.74 17.37
CA ALA A 186 1.71 2.47 18.71
C ALA A 186 2.97 1.59 18.67
N PHE A 187 2.97 0.51 17.89
CA PHE A 187 4.17 -0.32 17.71
C PHE A 187 5.30 0.43 17.00
N CYS A 188 5.00 1.35 16.09
CA CYS A 188 5.99 2.19 15.43
C CYS A 188 6.70 3.11 16.44
N SER A 189 5.95 3.84 17.27
CA SER A 189 6.50 4.70 18.32
C SER A 189 7.26 3.89 19.37
N LEU A 190 6.73 2.74 19.79
CA LEU A 190 7.44 1.83 20.71
C LEU A 190 8.81 1.41 20.17
N LYS A 191 8.88 1.07 18.88
CA LYS A 191 10.13 0.64 18.23
C LYS A 191 11.10 1.80 17.95
N GLY A 192 10.57 2.95 17.55
CA GLY A 192 11.35 4.10 17.11
C GLY A 192 11.78 5.02 18.25
N GLU A 193 10.82 5.51 19.02
CA GLU A 193 11.01 6.55 20.05
C GLU A 193 11.44 5.95 21.39
N LEU A 194 10.81 4.84 21.79
CA LEU A 194 11.10 4.17 23.06
C LEU A 194 12.23 3.14 22.97
N GLY A 195 12.90 3.05 21.83
CA GLY A 195 14.09 2.20 21.65
C GLY A 195 13.83 0.70 21.78
N LEU A 196 12.57 0.23 21.67
CA LEU A 196 12.25 -1.19 21.78
C LEU A 196 12.64 -1.99 20.52
N ARG A 197 13.31 -1.40 19.54
CA ARG A 197 13.83 -2.14 18.38
C ARG A 197 14.77 -3.25 18.84
N PRO A 198 14.47 -4.52 18.57
CA PRO A 198 15.48 -5.56 18.64
C PRO A 198 16.34 -5.49 17.40
N ILE A 199 17.65 -5.29 17.57
CA ILE A 199 18.55 -5.13 16.42
C ILE A 199 18.73 -6.47 15.69
N HIS A 200 18.83 -7.62 16.39
CA HIS A 200 18.81 -8.95 15.76
C HIS A 200 18.39 -10.06 16.76
N HIS A 201 17.09 -10.40 16.82
CA HIS A 201 16.65 -11.61 17.53
C HIS A 201 16.45 -12.75 16.55
N SER A 202 17.47 -13.60 16.42
CA SER A 202 17.41 -14.85 15.65
C SER A 202 17.01 -16.06 16.51
N LYS A 203 17.03 -15.92 17.85
CA LYS A 203 16.67 -16.97 18.81
C LYS A 203 15.20 -16.87 19.20
N SER A 204 14.48 -18.00 19.16
CA SER A 204 13.06 -18.13 19.54
C SER A 204 12.72 -17.42 20.84
N ASP A 205 13.47 -17.69 21.90
CA ASP A 205 13.17 -17.22 23.25
C ASP A 205 13.25 -15.70 23.38
N ARG A 206 14.11 -15.06 22.57
CA ARG A 206 14.23 -13.59 22.57
C ARG A 206 13.09 -12.94 21.78
N ILE A 207 12.61 -13.60 20.74
CA ILE A 207 11.42 -13.16 19.99
C ILE A 207 10.19 -13.25 20.90
N GLU A 208 10.03 -14.36 21.63
CA GLU A 208 8.92 -14.57 22.56
C GLU A 208 8.91 -13.53 23.68
N LYS A 209 10.04 -13.31 24.36
CA LYS A 209 10.15 -12.27 25.41
C LYS A 209 9.89 -10.87 24.88
N HIS A 210 10.36 -10.57 23.67
CA HIS A 210 10.12 -9.26 23.05
C HIS A 210 8.63 -9.07 22.73
N LEU A 211 7.96 -10.09 22.19
CA LEU A 211 6.51 -10.06 21.95
C LEU A 211 5.74 -9.87 23.26
N PHE A 212 6.13 -10.60 24.30
CA PHE A 212 5.52 -10.54 25.63
C PHE A 212 5.58 -9.13 26.24
N ILE A 213 6.69 -8.41 26.11
CA ILE A 213 6.82 -7.03 26.64
C ILE A 213 6.14 -6.00 25.73
N SER A 214 6.17 -6.21 24.41
CA SER A 214 5.66 -5.22 23.46
C SER A 214 4.13 -5.09 23.49
N ILE A 215 3.41 -6.18 23.77
CA ILE A 215 1.94 -6.17 23.89
C ILE A 215 1.44 -5.28 25.05
N PRO A 216 1.86 -5.49 26.32
CA PRO A 216 1.43 -4.64 27.44
C PRO A 216 1.94 -3.20 27.29
N ALA A 217 3.12 -2.98 26.70
CA ALA A 217 3.58 -1.63 26.38
C ALA A 217 2.66 -0.92 25.38
N CYS A 218 2.17 -1.63 24.35
CA CYS A 218 1.16 -1.11 23.42
C CYS A 218 -0.15 -0.78 24.14
N HIS A 219 -0.61 -1.64 25.05
CA HIS A 219 -1.81 -1.35 25.85
C HIS A 219 -1.64 -0.12 26.74
N LEU A 220 -0.50 0.01 27.43
CA LEU A 220 -0.19 1.15 28.29
C LEU A 220 -0.14 2.46 27.48
N LEU A 221 0.54 2.45 26.34
CA LEU A 221 0.61 3.61 25.44
C LEU A 221 -0.78 4.03 24.97
N ASN A 222 -1.60 3.07 24.51
CA ASN A 222 -2.97 3.34 24.08
C ASN A 222 -3.83 3.89 25.22
N TYR A 223 -3.67 3.37 26.45
CA TYR A 223 -4.38 3.87 27.63
C TYR A 223 -4.02 5.33 27.92
N ILE A 224 -2.73 5.66 27.95
CA ILE A 224 -2.24 7.03 28.18
C ILE A 224 -2.77 7.96 27.08
N GLN A 225 -2.66 7.58 25.81
CA GLN A 225 -3.17 8.37 24.69
C GLN A 225 -4.69 8.61 24.78
N GLN A 226 -5.47 7.61 25.17
CA GLN A 226 -6.91 7.79 25.37
C GLN A 226 -7.22 8.80 26.48
N HIS A 227 -6.50 8.75 27.60
CA HIS A 227 -6.67 9.71 28.70
C HIS A 227 -6.28 11.14 28.29
N LEU A 228 -5.18 11.31 27.57
CA LEU A 228 -4.75 12.61 27.06
C LEU A 228 -5.75 13.20 26.07
N ARG A 229 -6.29 12.38 25.15
CA ARG A 229 -7.34 12.82 24.20
C ARG A 229 -8.62 13.26 24.91
N LYS A 230 -9.03 12.55 25.97
CA LYS A 230 -10.17 12.96 26.82
C LYS A 230 -9.93 14.30 27.51
N ALA A 231 -8.67 14.61 27.85
CA ALA A 231 -8.26 15.90 28.40
C ALA A 231 -8.07 16.99 27.33
N GLY A 232 -8.39 16.73 26.06
CA GLY A 232 -8.23 17.67 24.94
C GLY A 232 -6.81 17.77 24.38
N ILE A 233 -5.87 16.97 24.89
CA ILE A 233 -4.48 16.94 24.42
C ILE A 233 -4.40 15.96 23.24
N ASN A 234 -4.43 16.53 22.03
CA ASN A 234 -4.35 15.80 20.77
C ASN A 234 -2.98 16.03 20.13
N HIS A 235 -1.92 15.48 20.71
CA HIS A 235 -0.61 15.42 20.07
C HIS A 235 -0.37 14.05 19.46
N ARG A 236 0.45 14.01 18.41
CA ARG A 236 0.91 12.77 17.80
C ARG A 236 2.17 12.30 18.49
#